data_AF-A0A846QLX3-F1
#
_entry.id   AF-A0A846QLX3-F1
#
_cell.length_a   1.000
_cell.length_b   1.000
_cell.length_c   1.000
_cell.angle_alpha   90.00
_cell.angle_beta   90.00
_cell.angle_gamma   90.00
#
_symmetry.space_group_name_H-M   'P 1'
#
loop_
_entity.id
_entity.type
_entity.pdbx_description
1 polymer ?
#
loop_
_entity_poly.entity_id
_entity_poly.type
_entity_poly.pdbx_seq_one_letter_code
_entity_poly.pdbx_strand_id
1 'polypeptide(L)'
;MRLRSLVSRVLTFVDGNRFGVAGNPATFQLAEQASDVADGCGWRVEFEQVVFVGASVWDGEGVVPSEVRVSHSPLIGAAHEDKYVEVTDGFPGI
;
A
#
# COMPACT_ATOMS: atom_id res chain seq x y z
N MET A 1 2.68 -13.85 34.00
CA MET A 1 2.90 -13.73 32.53
C MET A 1 4.30 -13.19 32.30
N ARG A 2 5.15 -13.82 31.49
CA ARG A 2 6.54 -13.36 31.25
C ARG A 2 6.55 -12.31 30.13
N LEU A 3 7.20 -11.16 30.35
CA LEU A 3 7.20 -10.00 29.44
C LEU A 3 7.58 -10.34 27.98
N ARG A 4 8.56 -11.24 27.77
CA ARG A 4 8.96 -11.73 26.44
C ARG A 4 7.83 -12.42 25.67
N SER A 5 6.96 -13.15 26.37
CA SER A 5 5.82 -13.83 25.74
C SER A 5 4.74 -12.82 25.31
N LEU A 6 4.57 -11.73 26.07
CA LEU A 6 3.69 -10.64 25.66
C LEU A 6 4.23 -9.95 24.41
N VAL A 7 5.52 -9.61 24.39
CA VAL A 7 6.18 -8.99 23.23
C VAL A 7 6.00 -9.86 21.99
N SER A 8 6.27 -11.16 22.07
CA SER A 8 6.07 -12.08 20.94
C SER A 8 4.63 -12.08 20.43
N ARG A 9 3.63 -12.04 21.32
CA ARG A 9 2.22 -11.98 20.91
C ARG A 9 1.86 -10.65 20.25
N VAL A 10 2.41 -9.55 20.74
CA VAL A 10 2.24 -8.22 20.11
C VAL A 10 2.85 -8.22 18.72
N LEU A 11 4.06 -8.77 18.55
CA LEU A 11 4.72 -8.86 17.25
C LEU A 11 3.90 -9.66 16.24
N THR A 12 3.43 -10.85 16.63
CA THR A 12 2.55 -11.67 15.78
C THR A 12 1.23 -10.98 15.48
N PHE A 13 0.71 -10.18 16.40
CA PHE A 13 -0.54 -9.45 16.19
C PHE A 13 -0.37 -8.25 15.25
N VAL A 14 0.78 -7.58 15.29
CA VAL A 14 1.06 -6.38 14.49
C VAL A 14 1.43 -6.76 13.05
N ASP A 15 2.22 -7.82 12.86
CA ASP A 15 2.71 -8.23 11.55
C ASP A 15 1.55 -8.56 10.59
N GLY A 16 1.48 -7.85 9.47
CA GLY A 16 0.43 -8.03 8.46
C GLY A 16 -0.93 -7.42 8.84
N ASN A 17 -1.08 -6.86 10.04
CA ASN A 17 -2.35 -6.34 10.51
C ASN A 17 -2.67 -4.98 9.88
N ARG A 18 -3.95 -4.73 9.61
CA ARG A 18 -4.43 -3.47 9.02
C ARG A 18 -5.18 -2.60 10.00
N PHE A 19 -5.41 -3.07 11.23
CA PHE A 19 -6.13 -2.35 12.27
C PHE A 19 -7.50 -1.78 11.82
N GLY A 20 -8.15 -2.48 10.88
CA GLY A 20 -9.45 -2.07 10.34
C GLY A 20 -9.41 -0.89 9.36
N VAL A 21 -8.24 -0.40 8.94
CA VAL A 21 -8.12 0.67 7.94
C VAL A 21 -7.85 0.16 6.54
N ALA A 22 -8.41 0.86 5.54
CA ALA A 22 -8.09 0.66 4.13
C ALA A 22 -6.72 1.30 3.83
N GLY A 23 -5.65 0.59 4.15
CA GLY A 23 -4.28 1.02 3.95
C GLY A 23 -3.35 -0.17 3.86
N ASN A 24 -2.04 0.06 3.72
CA ASN A 24 -1.06 -1.02 3.69
C ASN A 24 -1.07 -1.79 5.03
N PRO A 25 -0.71 -3.10 5.03
CA PRO A 25 -0.53 -3.82 6.28
C PRO A 25 0.64 -3.21 7.08
N ALA A 26 0.56 -3.31 8.39
CA ALA A 26 1.66 -2.92 9.26
C ALA A 26 2.86 -3.87 9.09
N THR A 27 4.04 -3.28 9.09
CA THR A 27 5.32 -3.98 8.98
C THR A 27 6.10 -3.76 10.28
N PHE A 28 6.55 -4.86 10.87
CA PHE A 28 7.42 -4.81 12.04
C PHE A 28 8.76 -4.12 11.72
N GLN A 29 9.24 -3.29 12.66
CA GLN A 29 10.52 -2.58 12.54
C GLN A 29 11.54 -3.04 13.59
N LEU A 30 11.18 -2.95 14.89
CA LEU A 30 12.13 -3.19 15.98
C LEU A 30 11.44 -3.69 17.26
N ALA A 31 12.12 -4.58 18.01
CA ALA A 31 11.73 -4.96 19.36
C ALA A 31 12.96 -5.08 20.25
N GLU A 32 13.06 -4.22 21.27
CA GLU A 32 14.21 -4.16 22.16
C GLU A 32 13.82 -3.88 23.61
N GLN A 33 14.72 -4.18 24.54
CA GLN A 33 14.53 -3.78 25.94
C GLN A 33 14.70 -2.29 26.06
N ALA A 34 13.76 -1.66 26.76
CA ALA A 34 13.67 -0.23 26.91
C ALA A 34 13.84 0.11 28.39
N SER A 35 14.84 0.95 28.70
CA SER A 35 15.20 1.35 30.05
C SER A 35 14.46 2.61 30.53
N ASP A 36 13.77 3.29 29.61
CA ASP A 36 13.00 4.51 29.81
C ASP A 36 11.53 4.25 30.17
N VAL A 37 11.16 2.99 30.38
CA VAL A 37 9.82 2.57 30.79
C VAL A 37 9.76 2.48 32.31
N ALA A 38 8.62 2.88 32.90
CA ALA A 38 8.39 2.76 34.34
C ALA A 38 8.72 1.34 34.84
N ASP A 39 9.38 1.27 36.01
CA ASP A 39 9.88 0.04 36.65
C ASP A 39 11.12 -0.63 36.01
N GLY A 40 11.75 -0.01 35.00
CA GLY A 40 13.07 -0.44 34.46
C GLY A 40 13.07 -1.80 33.77
N CYS A 41 11.89 -2.37 33.52
CA CYS A 41 11.68 -3.63 32.82
C CYS A 41 10.62 -3.43 31.71
N GLY A 42 10.98 -2.65 30.70
CA GLY A 42 10.14 -2.39 29.53
C GLY A 42 10.66 -3.03 28.25
N TRP A 43 9.79 -3.15 27.26
CA TRP A 43 10.15 -3.43 25.88
C TRP A 43 9.52 -2.38 24.98
N ARG A 44 10.31 -1.87 24.03
CA ARG A 44 9.84 -1.03 22.93
C ARG A 44 9.57 -1.94 21.74
N VAL A 45 8.40 -1.77 21.12
CA VAL A 45 8.03 -2.44 19.87
C VAL A 45 7.62 -1.37 18.87
N GLU A 46 8.28 -1.35 17.72
CA GLU A 46 8.04 -0.41 16.64
C GLU A 46 7.53 -1.13 15.40
N PHE A 47 6.59 -0.48 14.73
CA PHE A 47 6.06 -0.91 13.44
C PHE A 47 5.69 0.32 12.62
N GLU A 48 5.60 0.12 11.32
CA GLU A 48 5.21 1.16 10.37
C GLU A 48 3.97 0.72 9.61
N GLN A 49 3.04 1.65 9.38
CA GLN A 49 1.90 1.45 8.51
C GLN A 49 1.63 2.74 7.72
N VAL A 50 1.50 2.60 6.40
CA VAL A 50 1.11 3.72 5.53
C VAL A 50 -0.41 3.74 5.38
N VAL A 51 -1.02 4.84 5.79
CA VAL A 51 -2.47 5.09 5.70
C VAL A 51 -2.71 6.39 4.94
N PHE A 52 -3.59 6.34 3.94
CA PHE A 52 -4.02 7.53 3.21
C PHE A 52 -5.22 8.14 3.95
N VAL A 53 -5.09 9.40 4.36
CA VAL A 53 -6.13 10.13 5.09
C VAL A 53 -6.79 11.13 4.15
N GLY A 54 -8.12 11.19 4.19
CA GLY A 54 -8.92 12.07 3.36
C GLY A 54 -9.69 11.33 2.26
N ALA A 55 -10.48 12.07 1.50
CA ALA A 55 -11.20 11.53 0.36
C ALA A 55 -10.23 11.32 -0.82
N SER A 56 -10.39 10.20 -1.52
CA SER A 56 -9.73 10.01 -2.82
C SER A 56 -10.25 11.06 -3.80
N VAL A 57 -9.35 11.67 -4.58
CA VAL A 57 -9.73 12.53 -5.72
C VAL A 57 -10.30 11.72 -6.88
N TRP A 58 -10.14 10.41 -6.84
CA TRP A 58 -10.79 9.45 -7.72
C TRP A 58 -11.89 8.73 -6.93
N ASP A 59 -13.13 9.12 -7.13
CA ASP A 59 -14.33 8.55 -6.51
C ASP A 59 -14.95 7.41 -7.35
N GLY A 60 -14.38 7.13 -8.52
CA GLY A 60 -14.92 6.15 -9.46
C GLY A 60 -16.15 6.66 -10.22
N GLU A 61 -16.52 7.93 -10.06
CA GLU A 61 -17.53 8.58 -10.90
C GLU A 61 -16.92 8.97 -12.26
N GLY A 62 -17.77 9.02 -13.28
CA GLY A 62 -17.39 9.36 -14.65
C GLY A 62 -17.82 8.30 -15.67
N VAL A 63 -17.43 8.51 -16.92
CA VAL A 63 -17.71 7.58 -18.00
C VAL A 63 -16.55 6.59 -18.09
N VAL A 64 -16.82 5.33 -17.81
CA VAL A 64 -15.88 4.24 -18.09
C VAL A 64 -15.75 4.14 -19.62
N PRO A 65 -14.55 4.34 -20.20
CA PRO A 65 -14.37 4.20 -21.64
C PRO A 65 -14.69 2.78 -22.10
N SER A 66 -15.49 2.65 -23.16
CA SER A 66 -15.77 1.35 -23.79
C SER A 66 -14.60 0.84 -24.62
N GLU A 67 -13.71 1.73 -25.05
CA GLU A 67 -12.53 1.44 -25.86
C GLU A 67 -11.36 2.27 -25.32
N VAL A 68 -10.22 1.62 -25.10
CA VAL A 68 -8.98 2.28 -24.71
C VAL A 68 -7.95 2.01 -25.80
N ARG A 69 -7.34 3.07 -26.30
CA ARG A 69 -6.32 3.01 -27.35
C ARG A 69 -5.03 3.67 -26.90
N VAL A 70 -3.89 3.06 -27.23
CA VAL A 70 -2.56 3.56 -26.84
C VAL A 70 -1.62 3.69 -28.03
N SER A 71 -0.74 4.68 -27.96
CA SER A 71 0.42 4.84 -28.85
C SER A 71 1.60 5.44 -28.08
N HIS A 72 2.72 5.68 -28.76
CA HIS A 72 3.94 6.20 -28.14
C HIS A 72 4.52 7.37 -28.94
N SER A 73 5.25 8.25 -28.27
CA SER A 73 5.95 9.36 -28.94
C SER A 73 7.01 8.80 -29.91
N PRO A 74 7.16 9.36 -31.13
CA PRO A 74 6.50 10.56 -31.66
C PRO A 74 5.16 10.31 -32.39
N LEU A 75 4.66 9.07 -32.42
CA LEU A 75 3.48 8.64 -33.17
C LEU A 75 2.15 8.97 -32.47
N ILE A 76 2.06 10.13 -31.84
CA ILE A 76 0.89 10.59 -31.08
C ILE A 76 0.23 11.81 -31.73
N GLY A 77 -1.04 12.05 -31.41
CA GLY A 77 -1.82 13.19 -31.91
C GLY A 77 -2.65 12.88 -33.15
N ALA A 78 -3.47 13.85 -33.57
CA ALA A 78 -4.51 13.66 -34.58
C ALA A 78 -3.99 13.17 -35.96
N ALA A 79 -2.76 13.52 -36.32
CA ALA A 79 -2.13 13.06 -37.56
C ALA A 79 -1.72 11.57 -37.55
N HIS A 80 -1.78 10.92 -36.40
CA HIS A 80 -1.31 9.56 -36.16
C HIS A 80 -2.37 8.68 -35.48
N GLU A 81 -3.66 9.01 -35.64
CA GLU A 81 -4.77 8.23 -35.06
C GLU A 81 -4.73 6.75 -35.49
N ASP A 82 -4.20 6.45 -36.68
CA ASP A 82 -4.02 5.09 -37.20
C ASP A 82 -2.89 4.31 -36.49
N LYS A 83 -2.05 4.98 -35.69
CA LYS A 83 -0.96 4.38 -34.92
C LYS A 83 -1.36 3.99 -33.50
N TYR A 84 -2.60 4.26 -33.13
CA TYR A 84 -3.17 3.86 -31.86
C TYR A 84 -3.70 2.43 -31.94
N VAL A 85 -3.28 1.59 -31.01
CA VAL A 85 -3.71 0.18 -30.91
C VAL A 85 -4.66 0.04 -29.74
N GLU A 86 -5.73 -0.73 -29.95
CA GLU A 86 -6.71 -1.05 -28.91
C GLU A 86 -6.10 -1.95 -27.83
N VAL A 87 -6.34 -1.58 -26.58
CA VAL A 87 -5.93 -2.37 -25.40
C VAL A 87 -7.02 -3.41 -25.13
N THR A 88 -6.71 -4.66 -25.45
CA THR A 88 -7.58 -5.82 -25.20
C THR A 88 -6.99 -6.70 -24.09
N ASP A 89 -7.79 -7.62 -23.54
CA ASP A 89 -7.31 -8.61 -22.58
C ASP A 89 -6.22 -9.48 -23.23
N GLY A 90 -4.98 -9.36 -22.74
CA GLY A 90 -3.81 -9.99 -23.32
C GLY A 90 -2.90 -9.07 -24.14
N PHE A 91 -3.16 -7.75 -24.16
CA PHE A 91 -2.25 -6.77 -24.74
C PHE A 91 -0.84 -6.91 -24.12
N PRO A 92 0.19 -7.32 -24.88
CA PRO A 92 1.50 -7.65 -24.32
C PRO A 92 2.32 -6.43 -23.87
N GLY A 93 1.77 -5.22 -24.00
CA GLY A 93 2.54 -3.99 -23.91
C GLY A 93 3.36 -3.73 -25.17
N ILE A 94 3.89 -2.51 -25.27
CA ILE A 94 5.01 -2.14 -26.15
C ILE A 94 6.31 -2.34 -25.38
#